data_AF-A0A2E8B372-F1
#
_entry.id   AF-A0A2E8B372-F1
#
_cell.length_a   1.000
_cell.length_b   1.000
_cell.length_c   1.000
_cell.angle_alpha   90.00
_cell.angle_beta   90.00
_cell.angle_gamma   90.00
#
_symmetry.space_group_name_H-M   'P 1'
#
loop_
_entity.id
_entity.type
_entity.pdbx_description
1 polymer ?
#
loop_
_entity_poly.entity_id
_entity_poly.type
_entity_poly.pdbx_seq_one_letter_code
_entity_poly.pdbx_strand_id
1 'polypeptide(L)' 'MLVLSRKRTERIKLTKRGESIVITIIHVGGEKVRIGIQAPTDVLVLREEVISQGK' A
#
# COMPACT_ATOMS: atom_id res chain seq x y z
N MET A 1 13.41 6.68 4.31
CA MET A 1 11.99 7.09 4.14
C MET A 1 11.87 7.88 2.84
N LEU A 2 10.99 7.47 1.91
CA LEU A 2 10.71 8.19 0.67
C LEU A 2 9.33 8.83 0.78
N VAL A 3 9.22 10.13 0.53
CA VAL A 3 7.96 10.89 0.69
C VAL A 3 7.48 11.34 -0.68
N LEU A 4 6.25 10.98 -1.05
CA LEU A 4 5.64 11.29 -2.34
C LEU A 4 4.21 11.78 -2.14
N SER A 5 3.88 12.95 -2.67
CA SER A 5 2.49 13.42 -2.73
C SER A 5 1.78 12.76 -3.90
N ARG A 6 0.65 12.10 -3.67
CA ARG A 6 -0.16 11.40 -4.69
C ARG A 6 -1.60 11.90 -4.72
N LYS A 7 -2.16 12.04 -5.93
CA LYS A 7 -3.58 12.31 -6.19
C LYS A 7 -4.37 11.00 -6.34
N ARG A 8 -5.70 11.11 -6.34
CA ARG A 8 -6.60 9.98 -6.64
C ARG A 8 -6.19 9.33 -7.95
N THR A 9 -6.27 7.99 -8.03
CA THR A 9 -5.91 7.13 -9.17
C THR A 9 -4.41 6.99 -9.45
N GLU A 10 -3.54 7.78 -8.81
CA GLU A 10 -2.09 7.58 -8.94
C GLU A 10 -1.63 6.31 -8.21
N ARG A 11 -0.53 5.75 -8.73
CA ARG A 11 0.01 4.47 -8.29
C ARG A 11 1.49 4.59 -7.95
N ILE A 12 1.90 3.77 -6.98
CA ILE A 12 3.29 3.57 -6.60
C ILE A 12 3.60 2.10 -6.87
N LYS A 13 4.60 1.83 -7.71
CA LYS A 13 5.04 0.47 -8.01
C LYS A 13 6.36 0.22 -7.30
N LEU A 14 6.37 -0.74 -6.39
CA LEU A 14 7.56 -1.27 -5.76
C LEU A 14 7.95 -2.53 -6.52
N THR A 15 9.20 -2.65 -6.96
CA THR A 15 9.68 -3.82 -7.69
C THR A 15 10.94 -4.39 -7.05
N LYS A 16 11.04 -5.72 -6.96
CA LYS A 16 12.25 -6.41 -6.51
C LYS A 16 12.38 -7.72 -7.28
N ARG A 17 13.47 -7.89 -8.02
CA ARG A 17 13.84 -9.14 -8.74
C ARG A 17 12.69 -9.83 -9.50
N GLY A 18 11.80 -9.07 -10.14
CA GLY A 18 10.69 -9.61 -10.96
C GLY A 18 9.33 -9.62 -10.26
N GLU A 19 9.29 -9.45 -8.94
CA GLU A 19 8.05 -9.22 -8.21
C GLU A 19 7.69 -7.74 -8.24
N SER A 20 6.38 -7.45 -8.18
CA SER A 20 5.91 -6.08 -8.05
C SER A 20 4.73 -5.95 -7.11
N ILE A 21 4.82 -4.99 -6.19
CA ILE A 21 3.72 -4.53 -5.36
C ILE A 21 3.24 -3.21 -5.95
N VAL A 22 1.94 -3.09 -6.19
CA VAL A 22 1.31 -1.87 -6.69
C VAL A 22 0.40 -1.30 -5.61
N ILE A 23 0.73 -0.11 -5.14
CA ILE A 23 -0.08 0.66 -4.21
C ILE A 23 -0.85 1.70 -5.03
N THR A 24 -2.17 1.71 -4.92
CA THR A 24 -3.06 2.61 -5.67
C THR A 24 -3.86 3.46 -4.70
N ILE A 25 -3.84 4.77 -4.91
CA ILE A 25 -4.72 5.68 -4.15
C ILE A 25 -6.11 5.63 -4.78
N ILE A 26 -7.02 4.86 -4.19
CA ILE A 26 -8.38 4.67 -4.71
C ILE A 26 -9.22 5.91 -4.44
N HIS A 27 -9.16 6.44 -3.21
CA HIS A 27 -9.95 7.58 -2.80
C HIS A 27 -9.24 8.39 -1.73
N VAL A 28 -9.35 9.71 -1.81
CA VAL A 28 -8.88 10.64 -0.79
C VAL A 28 -10.11 11.45 -0.37
N GLY A 29 -10.49 11.41 0.91
CA GLY A 29 -11.65 12.15 1.39
C GLY A 29 -11.58 12.44 2.88
N GLY A 30 -11.75 13.72 3.25
CA GLY A 30 -11.66 14.17 4.64
C GLY A 30 -10.35 13.70 5.28
N GLU A 31 -10.47 12.94 6.36
CA GLU A 31 -9.36 12.40 7.15
C GLU A 31 -8.91 11.00 6.71
N LYS A 32 -9.61 10.36 5.76
CA LYS A 32 -9.36 8.96 5.40
C LYS A 32 -8.92 8.81 3.95
N VAL A 33 -7.99 7.89 3.73
CA VAL A 33 -7.51 7.50 2.41
C VAL A 33 -7.85 6.02 2.19
N ARG A 34 -8.47 5.70 1.05
CA ARG A 34 -8.63 4.32 0.61
C ARG A 34 -7.45 3.96 -0.28
N ILE A 35 -6.72 2.95 0.14
CA ILE A 35 -5.53 2.46 -0.54
C ILE A 35 -5.83 1.05 -1.03
N GLY A 36 -5.64 0.81 -2.33
CA GLY A 36 -5.62 -0.53 -2.91
C GLY A 36 -4.19 -1.03 -2.95
N ILE A 37 -3.96 -2.27 -2.51
CA ILE A 37 -2.64 -2.90 -2.54
C ILE A 37 -2.78 -4.17 -3.35
N GLN A 38 -2.03 -4.26 -4.44
CA GLN A 38 -1.89 -5.48 -5.23
C GLN A 38 -0.48 -6.02 -4.98
N ALA A 39 -0.39 -7.19 -4.38
CA ALA A 39 0.86 -7.87 -4.09
C ALA A 39 0.79 -9.34 -4.54
N PRO A 40 1.94 -9.97 -4.82
CA PRO A 40 2.04 -11.42 -4.98
C PRO A 40 1.58 -12.20 -3.74
N THR A 41 1.21 -13.47 -3.91
CA THR A 41 0.66 -14.32 -2.83
C THR A 41 1.66 -14.61 -1.71
N ASP A 42 2.96 -14.57 -2.00
CA ASP A 42 4.06 -14.73 -1.05
C ASP A 42 4.28 -13.50 -0.16
N VAL A 43 3.69 -12.35 -0.53
CA VAL A 43 3.81 -11.10 0.22
C VAL A 43 2.61 -10.92 1.14
N LEU A 44 2.86 -10.98 2.45
CA LEU A 44 1.87 -10.70 3.46
C LEU A 44 1.62 -9.18 3.56
N VAL A 45 0.37 -8.76 3.38
CA VAL A 45 -0.04 -7.36 3.54
C VAL A 45 -0.85 -7.23 4.82
N LEU A 46 -0.25 -6.66 5.86
CA LEU A 46 -0.89 -6.41 7.15
C LEU A 46 -0.94 -4.92 7.45
N ARG A 47 -1.94 -4.54 8.24
CA ARG A 47 -1.98 -3.23 8.88
C ARG A 47 -1.11 -3.27 10.12
N GLU A 48 -0.31 -2.24 10.33
CA GLU A 48 0.70 -2.21 11.39
C GLU A 48 0.08 -2.40 12.78
N GLU A 49 -1.11 -1.83 13.02
CA GLU A 49 -1.82 -1.99 14.28
C GLU A 49 -2.24 -3.44 14.58
N VAL A 50 -2.39 -4.28 13.55
CA VAL A 50 -2.75 -5.70 13.69
C VAL A 50 -1.55 -6.54 14.11
N ILE A 51 -0.35 -6.19 13.66
CA ILE A 51 0.89 -6.93 13.97
C ILE A 51 1.17 -6.86 15.48
N SER A 52 0.88 -5.73 16.12
CA SER A 52 1.13 -5.56 17.56
C SER A 52 0.13 -6.30 18.46
N GLN A 53 -0.98 -6.82 17.93
CA GLN A 53 -2.04 -7.50 18.69
C GLN A 53 -1.93 -9.04 18.67
N GLY A 54 -1.02 -9.60 17.85
CA GLY A 54 -0.79 -11.04 17.76
C GLY A 54 0.51 -11.44 18.46
N LYS A 55 0.42 -11.82 19.74
CA LYS A 55 1.42 -12.66 20.42
C LYS A 55 1.06 -14.12 20.20
#